data_AF-A0A2H2ZEI5-F1
#
_entry.id   AF-A0A2H2ZEI5-F1
#
_cell.length_a   1.000
_cell.length_b   1.000
_cell.length_c   1.000
_cell.angle_alpha   90.00
_cell.angle_beta   90.00
_cell.angle_gamma   90.00
#
_symmetry.space_group_name_H-M   'P 1'
#
loop_
_entity.id
_entity.type
_entity.pdbx_description
1 polymer ?
#
loop_
_entity_poly.entity_id
_entity_poly.type
_entity_poly.pdbx_seq_one_letter_code
_entity_poly.pdbx_strand_id
1 'polypeptide(L)'
;MTAEAKVPASLEQESVVTRLDDKTFAANLSPSFCIGAVPNGGYVATIFLRVAKEYLTPRNQPDTITAHWEFLNRTISGPAILTIEEAKPGRSITVLHVSLYQGNLLSQAPWISIGEGKQKSEKVVAAYLTNRSIAAEKGISYATGWSLQPSSAPPADFSKLLANQDPQWGPLDLLIQRRVTAIQQLRFFYNRKAFANSEGVSSFDLWMCNTSGEAFTAPALGFVVDSTAAFITEMHRPRTEDDPPAAGGALTRKTGLWYPTLAMNLEVKKAFPEGGEQWLFVRTSSKQVLNGRFDVEVIVLDMAGDLVALSHHVAMIVSSDRNTANREALAGIKYKM
;
A
#
# COMPACT_ATOMS: atom_id res chain seq x y z
N MET A 1 -0.44 24.82 11.10
CA MET A 1 -1.05 23.89 12.07
C MET A 1 -0.53 22.50 11.76
N THR A 2 0.07 21.83 12.74
CA THR A 2 0.62 20.47 12.57
C THR A 2 -0.54 19.49 12.58
N ALA A 3 -0.78 18.80 11.47
CA ALA A 3 -1.84 17.81 11.40
C ALA A 3 -1.49 16.63 12.33
N GLU A 4 -2.41 16.27 13.23
CA GLU A 4 -2.28 15.08 14.06
C GLU A 4 -2.83 13.85 13.33
N ALA A 5 -2.19 12.70 13.53
CA ALA A 5 -2.67 11.43 13.00
C ALA A 5 -4.00 11.04 13.65
N LYS A 6 -4.95 10.56 12.85
CA LYS A 6 -6.27 10.07 13.28
C LYS A 6 -6.40 8.58 12.99
N VAL A 7 -7.05 7.86 13.89
CA VAL A 7 -7.36 6.43 13.74
C VAL A 7 -8.78 6.20 14.30
N PRO A 8 -9.75 5.77 13.49
CA PRO A 8 -9.65 5.60 12.03
C PRO A 8 -9.64 6.94 11.28
N ALA A 9 -8.92 6.99 10.16
CA ALA A 9 -9.02 8.02 9.14
C ALA A 9 -9.56 7.39 7.84
N SER A 10 -10.33 8.15 7.07
CA SER A 10 -10.88 7.70 5.79
C SER A 10 -9.79 7.74 4.72
N LEU A 11 -9.48 6.60 4.09
CA LEU A 11 -8.52 6.56 2.99
C LEU A 11 -9.02 7.43 1.81
N GLU A 12 -10.33 7.43 1.55
CA GLU A 12 -10.92 8.24 0.48
C GLU A 12 -10.72 9.73 0.71
N GLN A 13 -10.94 10.21 1.94
CA GLN A 13 -10.76 11.62 2.27
C GLN A 13 -9.28 12.02 2.32
N GLU A 14 -8.45 11.16 2.90
CA GLU A 14 -7.03 11.45 3.11
C GLU A 14 -6.19 11.24 1.84
N SER A 15 -6.73 10.62 0.78
CA SER A 15 -6.04 10.46 -0.51
C SER A 15 -6.55 11.40 -1.60
N VAL A 16 -7.36 12.42 -1.27
CA VAL A 16 -7.87 13.40 -2.24
C VAL A 16 -6.75 14.08 -3.01
N VAL A 17 -6.99 14.25 -4.31
CA VAL A 17 -6.13 14.98 -5.24
C VAL A 17 -6.91 16.16 -5.81
N THR A 18 -6.19 17.24 -6.12
CA THR A 18 -6.78 18.45 -6.71
C THR A 18 -6.04 18.74 -8.02
N ARG A 19 -6.75 18.73 -9.14
CA ARG A 19 -6.19 19.20 -10.42
C ARG A 19 -5.81 20.68 -10.32
N LEU A 20 -4.56 20.99 -10.64
CA LEU A 20 -4.03 22.37 -10.65
C LEU A 20 -4.02 22.96 -12.06
N ASP A 21 -3.67 22.14 -13.05
CA ASP A 21 -3.72 22.46 -14.47
C ASP A 21 -3.97 21.19 -15.32
N ASP A 22 -3.68 21.24 -16.61
CA ASP A 22 -3.88 20.11 -17.52
C ASP A 22 -3.10 18.84 -17.12
N LYS A 23 -1.90 18.97 -16.55
CA LYS A 23 -0.97 17.85 -16.31
C LYS A 23 -0.39 17.81 -14.89
N THR A 24 -0.93 18.62 -13.98
CA THR A 24 -0.40 18.78 -12.63
C THR A 24 -1.52 18.67 -11.60
N PHE A 25 -1.27 17.91 -10.54
CA PHE A 25 -2.18 17.65 -9.44
C PHE A 25 -1.49 17.95 -8.10
N ALA A 26 -2.22 18.48 -7.14
CA ALA A 26 -1.80 18.57 -5.74
C ALA A 26 -2.38 17.43 -4.92
N ALA A 27 -1.63 16.99 -3.92
CA ALA A 27 -2.10 16.15 -2.83
C ALA A 27 -1.51 16.64 -1.51
N ASN A 28 -2.10 16.23 -0.39
CA ASN A 28 -1.56 16.48 0.94
C ASN A 28 -1.44 15.16 1.71
N LEU A 29 -0.22 14.64 1.84
CA LEU A 29 0.05 13.32 2.42
C LEU A 29 -0.24 13.31 3.92
N SER A 30 -1.18 12.46 4.33
CA SER A 30 -1.69 12.40 5.69
C SER A 30 -0.74 11.71 6.66
N PRO A 31 -0.52 12.24 7.88
CA PRO A 31 0.21 11.54 8.94
C PRO A 31 -0.52 10.29 9.46
N SER A 32 -1.84 10.19 9.22
CA SER A 32 -2.65 9.03 9.58
C SER A 32 -2.24 7.75 8.85
N PHE A 33 -1.59 7.89 7.69
CA PHE A 33 -1.12 6.80 6.84
C PHE A 33 0.41 6.65 6.86
N CYS A 34 1.07 7.02 7.97
CA CYS A 34 2.51 6.86 8.12
C CYS A 34 2.95 5.52 8.73
N ILE A 35 4.11 5.04 8.27
CA ILE A 35 4.93 4.02 8.90
C ILE A 35 6.02 4.74 9.71
N GLY A 36 5.75 4.93 11.01
CA GLY A 36 6.53 5.82 11.85
C GLY A 36 6.42 7.24 11.32
N ALA A 37 7.49 7.72 10.70
CA ALA A 37 7.61 9.08 10.25
C ALA A 37 7.28 9.27 8.75
N VAL A 38 7.31 8.20 7.97
CA VAL A 38 7.22 8.22 6.49
C VAL A 38 5.84 7.74 6.05
N PRO A 39 5.10 8.45 5.17
CA PRO A 39 3.87 7.92 4.57
C PRO A 39 4.08 6.51 3.98
N ASN A 40 3.14 5.59 4.21
CA ASN A 40 3.17 4.25 3.64
C ASN A 40 3.24 4.32 2.10
N GLY A 41 4.04 3.44 1.49
CA GLY A 41 4.28 3.42 0.05
C GLY A 41 2.99 3.16 -0.74
N GLY A 42 2.17 2.23 -0.29
CA GLY A 42 0.86 1.95 -0.86
C GLY A 42 -0.17 3.07 -0.73
N TYR A 43 -0.15 3.81 0.38
CA TYR A 43 -0.97 5.03 0.52
C TYR A 43 -0.54 6.08 -0.52
N VAL A 44 0.77 6.26 -0.72
CA VAL A 44 1.28 7.12 -1.80
C VAL A 44 0.86 6.58 -3.16
N ALA A 45 0.97 5.27 -3.41
CA ALA A 45 0.54 4.64 -4.65
C ALA A 45 -0.97 4.84 -4.93
N THR A 46 -1.80 4.83 -3.89
CA THR A 46 -3.25 5.13 -3.97
C THR A 46 -3.49 6.52 -4.57
N ILE A 47 -2.67 7.51 -4.22
CA ILE A 47 -2.76 8.87 -4.76
C ILE A 47 -2.41 8.90 -6.25
N PHE A 48 -1.41 8.13 -6.68
CA PHE A 48 -1.10 7.98 -8.11
C PHE A 48 -2.27 7.36 -8.89
N LEU A 49 -2.90 6.32 -8.32
CA LEU A 49 -4.09 5.69 -8.92
C LEU A 49 -5.25 6.69 -9.05
N ARG A 50 -5.46 7.56 -8.04
CA ARG A 50 -6.46 8.63 -8.10
C ARG A 50 -6.14 9.68 -9.16
N VAL A 51 -4.88 10.12 -9.27
CA VAL A 51 -4.44 11.05 -10.33
C VAL A 51 -4.71 10.45 -11.72
N ALA A 52 -4.34 9.19 -11.94
CA ALA A 52 -4.58 8.52 -13.22
C ALA A 52 -6.08 8.40 -13.54
N LYS A 53 -6.89 7.99 -12.56
CA LYS A 53 -8.34 7.91 -12.69
C LYS A 53 -8.95 9.27 -13.03
N GLU A 54 -8.62 10.33 -12.30
CA GLU A 54 -9.14 11.67 -12.54
C GLU A 54 -8.69 12.25 -13.89
N TYR A 55 -7.44 11.99 -14.27
CA TYR A 55 -6.90 12.44 -15.56
C TYR A 55 -7.58 11.77 -16.77
N LEU A 56 -7.91 10.49 -16.65
CA LEU A 56 -8.37 9.66 -17.78
C LEU A 56 -9.86 9.34 -17.80
N THR A 57 -10.61 9.69 -16.74
CA THR A 57 -12.08 9.59 -16.73
C THR A 57 -12.73 10.33 -17.90
N PRO A 58 -12.34 11.57 -18.27
CA PRO A 58 -12.92 12.26 -19.44
C PRO A 58 -12.71 11.53 -20.78
N ARG A 59 -11.74 10.62 -20.85
CA ARG A 59 -11.44 9.77 -22.03
C ARG A 59 -12.01 8.36 -21.92
N ASN A 60 -12.88 8.11 -20.92
CA ASN A 60 -13.43 6.79 -20.63
C ASN A 60 -12.33 5.72 -20.44
N GLN A 61 -11.24 6.09 -19.75
CA GLN A 61 -10.15 5.18 -19.37
C GLN A 61 -9.84 5.28 -17.87
N PRO A 62 -10.84 5.17 -16.97
CA PRO A 62 -10.66 5.46 -15.55
C PRO A 62 -9.86 4.39 -14.80
N ASP A 63 -9.77 3.17 -15.32
CA ASP A 63 -9.30 2.00 -14.59
C ASP A 63 -7.82 1.73 -14.88
N THR A 64 -7.00 1.76 -13.83
CA THR A 64 -5.61 1.29 -13.93
C THR A 64 -5.60 -0.24 -13.96
N ILE A 65 -5.07 -0.84 -15.02
CA ILE A 65 -4.93 -2.30 -15.16
C ILE A 65 -3.53 -2.78 -14.77
N THR A 66 -2.51 -1.94 -14.90
CA THR A 66 -1.18 -2.20 -14.34
C THR A 66 -0.50 -0.90 -13.94
N ALA A 67 0.28 -0.94 -12.88
CA ALA A 67 1.13 0.16 -12.46
C ALA A 67 2.46 -0.33 -11.89
N HIS A 68 3.49 0.50 -12.02
CA HIS A 68 4.83 0.25 -11.49
C HIS A 68 5.34 1.52 -10.83
N TRP A 69 5.75 1.44 -9.57
CA TRP A 69 6.31 2.55 -8.80
C TRP A 69 7.77 2.30 -8.45
N GLU A 70 8.57 3.32 -8.63
CA GLU A 70 9.95 3.44 -8.14
C GLU A 70 9.98 4.45 -7.00
N PHE A 71 10.36 3.99 -5.80
CA PHE A 71 10.45 4.82 -4.60
C PHE A 71 11.87 5.38 -4.49
N LEU A 72 12.08 6.57 -5.07
CA LEU A 72 13.39 7.20 -5.22
C LEU A 72 13.90 7.79 -3.90
N ASN A 73 12.98 8.29 -3.06
CA ASN A 73 13.28 8.75 -1.71
C ASN A 73 12.05 8.61 -0.79
N ARG A 74 12.28 8.77 0.52
CA ARG A 74 11.23 8.80 1.54
C ARG A 74 10.32 10.00 1.30
N THR A 75 9.02 9.75 1.25
CA THR A 75 8.02 10.82 1.29
C THR A 75 7.93 11.43 2.68
N ILE A 76 7.32 12.62 2.75
CA ILE A 76 7.00 13.31 4.00
C ILE A 76 5.51 13.63 4.05
N SER A 77 4.93 13.66 5.25
CA SER A 77 3.56 14.16 5.42
C SER A 77 3.49 15.63 5.02
N GLY A 78 2.37 16.04 4.43
CA GLY A 78 2.16 17.39 3.93
C GLY A 78 2.11 17.47 2.39
N PRO A 79 2.30 18.69 1.84
CA PRO A 79 2.06 18.95 0.43
C PRO A 79 2.93 18.11 -0.51
N ALA A 80 2.33 17.70 -1.62
CA ALA A 80 2.97 17.03 -2.73
C ALA A 80 2.39 17.51 -4.07
N ILE A 81 3.22 17.53 -5.10
CA ILE A 81 2.81 17.85 -6.48
C ILE A 81 3.07 16.63 -7.35
N LEU A 82 2.07 16.20 -8.12
CA LEU A 82 2.18 15.14 -9.10
C LEU A 82 2.11 15.72 -10.51
N THR A 83 3.06 15.38 -11.37
CA THR A 83 3.03 15.75 -12.79
C THR A 83 2.79 14.53 -13.66
N ILE A 84 2.14 14.75 -14.80
CA ILE A 84 1.75 13.72 -15.76
C ILE A 84 2.47 13.96 -17.08
N GLU A 85 3.03 12.88 -17.63
CA GLU A 85 3.44 12.74 -19.01
C GLU A 85 2.68 11.57 -19.62
N GLU A 86 2.12 11.74 -20.83
CA GLU A 86 1.54 10.61 -21.56
C GLU A 86 2.64 9.87 -22.33
N ALA A 87 3.26 8.89 -21.69
CA ALA A 87 4.29 8.05 -22.30
C ALA A 87 3.75 7.29 -23.53
N LYS A 88 2.46 6.93 -23.52
CA LYS A 88 1.75 6.38 -24.68
C LYS A 88 0.29 6.84 -24.68
N PRO A 89 -0.07 7.89 -25.44
CA PRO A 89 -1.47 8.25 -25.64
C PRO A 89 -2.17 7.16 -26.48
N GLY A 90 -3.41 6.82 -26.15
CA GLY A 90 -4.18 5.88 -26.96
C GLY A 90 -5.69 5.99 -26.76
N ARG A 91 -6.44 5.48 -27.75
CA ARG A 91 -7.92 5.55 -27.75
C ARG A 91 -8.55 4.61 -26.74
N SER A 92 -7.99 3.41 -26.57
CA SER A 92 -8.50 2.38 -25.66
C SER A 92 -7.64 2.19 -24.42
N ILE A 93 -6.33 2.42 -24.55
CA ILE A 93 -5.34 2.24 -23.49
C ILE A 93 -4.39 3.44 -23.56
N THR A 94 -4.14 4.07 -22.42
CA THR A 94 -3.15 5.13 -22.25
C THR A 94 -2.14 4.71 -21.20
N VAL A 95 -0.85 4.99 -21.43
CA VAL A 95 0.20 4.83 -20.43
C VAL A 95 0.64 6.22 -19.97
N LEU A 96 0.51 6.46 -18.68
CA LEU A 96 0.97 7.66 -18.00
C LEU A 96 2.32 7.39 -17.34
N HIS A 97 3.25 8.32 -17.46
CA HIS A 97 4.36 8.50 -16.55
C HIS A 97 3.97 9.59 -15.55
N VAL A 98 3.97 9.27 -14.26
CA VAL A 98 3.61 10.20 -13.19
C VAL A 98 4.80 10.35 -12.25
N SER A 99 5.11 11.57 -11.84
CA SER A 99 6.19 11.86 -10.89
C SER A 99 5.63 12.67 -9.72
N LEU A 100 5.94 12.25 -8.48
CA LEU A 100 5.58 12.98 -7.26
C LEU A 100 6.79 13.76 -6.75
N TYR A 101 6.56 15.04 -6.47
CA TYR A 101 7.54 16.01 -6.00
C TYR A 101 7.20 16.52 -4.61
N GLN A 102 8.22 16.66 -3.77
CA GLN A 102 8.13 17.29 -2.44
C GLN A 102 9.35 18.17 -2.18
N GLY A 103 9.26 19.02 -1.15
CA GLY A 103 10.30 19.98 -0.81
C GLY A 103 10.37 21.15 -1.79
N ASN A 104 10.66 22.36 -1.29
CA ASN A 104 10.82 23.57 -2.09
C ASN A 104 9.70 23.79 -3.14
N LEU A 105 8.45 23.42 -2.83
CA LEU A 105 7.31 23.60 -3.72
C LEU A 105 6.91 25.08 -3.79
N LEU A 106 6.41 25.52 -4.94
CA LEU A 106 5.91 26.87 -5.15
C LEU A 106 4.40 26.91 -4.88
N SER A 107 3.89 28.03 -4.36
CA SER A 107 2.45 28.22 -4.12
C SER A 107 1.62 28.41 -5.40
N GLN A 108 2.28 28.63 -6.54
CA GLN A 108 1.68 28.86 -7.85
C GLN A 108 2.52 28.21 -8.94
N ALA A 109 2.00 28.15 -10.17
CA ALA A 109 2.72 27.62 -11.32
C ALA A 109 4.15 28.21 -11.43
N PRO A 110 5.18 27.40 -11.72
CA PRO A 110 5.13 25.99 -12.15
C PRO A 110 5.05 24.94 -11.02
N TRP A 111 4.74 25.33 -9.77
CA TRP A 111 4.60 24.49 -8.55
C TRP A 111 5.84 23.73 -8.09
N ILE A 112 6.71 23.36 -9.02
CA ILE A 112 8.01 22.71 -8.84
C ILE A 112 9.07 23.80 -9.01
N SER A 113 9.90 24.00 -8.00
CA SER A 113 10.97 24.99 -8.05
C SER A 113 12.17 24.46 -8.85
N ILE A 114 12.71 25.32 -9.71
CA ILE A 114 14.00 25.17 -10.39
C ILE A 114 14.89 26.34 -9.95
N GLY A 115 16.15 26.10 -9.61
CA GLY A 115 17.12 27.14 -9.28
C GLY A 115 18.50 26.81 -9.84
N GLU A 116 19.18 27.79 -10.42
CA GLU A 116 20.51 27.62 -11.03
C GLU A 116 20.59 26.47 -12.05
N GLY A 117 19.52 26.26 -12.82
CA GLY A 117 19.42 25.16 -13.78
C GLY A 117 19.25 23.77 -13.17
N LYS A 118 19.11 23.66 -11.84
CA LYS A 118 18.85 22.40 -11.12
C LYS A 118 17.46 22.40 -10.49
N GLN A 119 16.79 21.25 -10.54
CA GLN A 119 15.51 21.08 -9.88
C GLN A 119 15.70 21.12 -8.36
N LYS A 120 14.99 22.03 -7.67
CA LYS A 120 15.05 22.19 -6.20
C LYS A 120 13.97 21.42 -5.48
N SER A 121 12.79 21.28 -6.09
CA SER A 121 11.80 20.32 -5.60
C SER A 121 12.28 18.92 -5.92
N GLU A 122 12.21 18.03 -4.95
CA GLU A 122 12.76 16.68 -5.07
C GLU A 122 11.71 15.75 -5.67
N LYS A 123 12.10 14.99 -6.70
CA LYS A 123 11.28 13.87 -7.20
C LYS A 123 11.49 12.68 -6.26
N VAL A 124 10.46 12.30 -5.52
CA VAL A 124 10.57 11.26 -4.48
C VAL A 124 9.96 9.92 -4.90
N VAL A 125 8.99 9.94 -5.83
CA VAL A 125 8.41 8.72 -6.41
C VAL A 125 8.14 8.96 -7.90
N ALA A 126 8.42 7.96 -8.73
CA ALA A 126 8.04 7.94 -10.15
C ALA A 126 7.25 6.67 -10.46
N ALA A 127 6.31 6.74 -11.38
CA ALA A 127 5.49 5.58 -11.73
C ALA A 127 5.05 5.58 -13.18
N TYR A 128 4.82 4.38 -13.71
CA TYR A 128 4.10 4.17 -14.95
C TYR A 128 2.75 3.52 -14.65
N LEU A 129 1.66 4.08 -15.17
CA LEU A 129 0.30 3.57 -14.99
C LEU A 129 -0.34 3.34 -16.36
N THR A 130 -0.81 2.13 -16.60
CA THR A 130 -1.56 1.77 -17.81
C THR A 130 -3.04 1.72 -17.48
N ASN A 131 -3.80 2.56 -18.15
CA ASN A 131 -5.21 2.77 -17.85
C ASN A 131 -6.08 2.53 -19.08
N ARG A 132 -7.29 2.04 -18.82
CA ARG A 132 -8.36 1.79 -19.81
C ARG A 132 -9.72 1.75 -19.11
N SER A 133 -10.77 1.36 -19.84
CA SER A 133 -12.03 0.91 -19.21
C SER A 133 -12.02 -0.62 -19.15
N ILE A 134 -12.06 -1.18 -17.93
CA ILE A 134 -12.22 -2.62 -17.71
C ILE A 134 -13.60 -3.07 -18.17
N ALA A 135 -14.64 -2.27 -17.90
CA ALA A 135 -16.01 -2.58 -18.32
C ALA A 135 -16.18 -2.68 -19.85
N ALA A 136 -15.31 -2.03 -20.63
CA ALA A 136 -15.31 -2.08 -22.09
C ALA A 136 -14.44 -3.21 -22.66
N GLU A 137 -13.81 -4.04 -21.83
CA GLU A 137 -12.95 -5.13 -22.29
C GLU A 137 -13.74 -6.20 -23.04
N LYS A 138 -13.14 -6.65 -24.15
CA LYS A 138 -13.61 -7.77 -24.96
C LYS A 138 -12.39 -8.59 -25.33
N GLY A 139 -12.47 -9.90 -25.20
CA GLY A 139 -11.35 -10.80 -25.45
C GLY A 139 -11.71 -12.24 -25.15
N ILE A 140 -10.74 -13.11 -25.34
CA ILE A 140 -10.85 -14.53 -25.00
C ILE A 140 -10.75 -14.66 -23.47
N SER A 141 -11.63 -15.46 -22.88
CA SER A 141 -11.59 -15.80 -21.47
C SER A 141 -11.75 -17.30 -21.31
N TYR A 142 -10.92 -17.91 -20.47
CA TYR A 142 -11.02 -19.31 -20.08
C TYR A 142 -10.49 -19.49 -18.66
N ALA A 143 -11.04 -20.46 -17.94
CA ALA A 143 -10.52 -20.83 -16.64
C ALA A 143 -9.14 -21.49 -16.81
N THR A 144 -8.12 -20.97 -16.13
CA THR A 144 -6.76 -21.52 -16.16
C THR A 144 -6.61 -22.78 -15.29
N GLY A 145 -7.61 -23.09 -14.47
CA GLY A 145 -7.54 -24.14 -13.45
C GLY A 145 -6.73 -23.75 -12.21
N TRP A 146 -6.20 -22.52 -12.16
CA TRP A 146 -5.50 -22.02 -10.99
C TRP A 146 -6.45 -21.87 -9.79
N SER A 147 -5.93 -22.20 -8.60
CA SER A 147 -6.58 -21.93 -7.32
C SER A 147 -5.51 -21.62 -6.28
N LEU A 148 -5.89 -20.88 -5.24
CA LEU A 148 -5.00 -20.54 -4.14
C LEU A 148 -4.63 -21.81 -3.34
N GLN A 149 -3.34 -22.14 -3.24
CA GLN A 149 -2.83 -23.33 -2.54
C GLN A 149 -1.75 -22.99 -1.50
N PRO A 150 -1.84 -23.48 -0.25
CA PRO A 150 -2.97 -24.23 0.30
C PRO A 150 -4.24 -23.36 0.35
N SER A 151 -5.41 -23.97 0.13
CA SER A 151 -6.68 -23.24 0.23
C SER A 151 -7.10 -23.08 1.69
N SER A 152 -7.70 -21.93 2.00
CA SER A 152 -8.27 -21.62 3.31
C SER A 152 -9.76 -21.32 3.10
N ALA A 153 -10.64 -22.01 3.83
CA ALA A 153 -12.07 -21.73 3.75
C ALA A 153 -12.36 -20.30 4.27
N PRO A 154 -13.17 -19.50 3.54
CA PRO A 154 -13.53 -18.17 4.01
C PRO A 154 -14.39 -18.26 5.30
N PRO A 155 -14.41 -17.20 6.11
CA PRO A 155 -15.36 -17.04 7.22
C PRO A 155 -16.80 -17.24 6.74
N ALA A 156 -17.59 -18.03 7.45
CA ALA A 156 -19.00 -18.24 7.11
C ALA A 156 -19.87 -17.01 7.43
N ASP A 157 -19.44 -16.19 8.38
CA ASP A 157 -20.13 -14.97 8.81
C ASP A 157 -19.10 -13.90 9.22
N PHE A 158 -18.90 -12.92 8.35
CA PHE A 158 -17.94 -11.84 8.57
C PHE A 158 -18.30 -10.92 9.74
N SER A 159 -19.57 -10.88 10.18
CA SER A 159 -19.94 -10.11 11.38
C SER A 159 -19.33 -10.72 12.65
N LYS A 160 -19.14 -12.04 12.69
CA LYS A 160 -18.48 -12.76 13.79
C LYS A 160 -16.98 -12.49 13.84
N LEU A 161 -16.33 -12.17 12.72
CA LEU A 161 -14.95 -11.68 12.75
C LEU A 161 -14.87 -10.40 13.56
N LEU A 162 -15.75 -9.44 13.26
CA LEU A 162 -15.75 -8.13 13.89
C LEU A 162 -15.99 -8.23 15.41
N ALA A 163 -16.82 -9.18 15.83
CA ALA A 163 -17.14 -9.47 17.23
C ALA A 163 -16.17 -10.48 17.89
N ASN A 164 -15.16 -10.99 17.18
CA ASN A 164 -14.24 -12.04 17.63
C ASN A 164 -14.97 -13.32 18.14
N GLN A 165 -16.01 -13.74 17.43
CA GLN A 165 -16.83 -14.91 17.72
C GLN A 165 -16.68 -16.03 16.68
N ASP A 166 -15.89 -15.81 15.63
CA ASP A 166 -15.62 -16.85 14.63
C ASP A 166 -14.67 -17.93 15.22
N PRO A 167 -15.01 -19.24 15.07
CA PRO A 167 -14.19 -20.31 15.64
C PRO A 167 -12.88 -20.55 14.89
N GLN A 168 -12.82 -20.24 13.60
CA GLN A 168 -11.67 -20.53 12.74
C GLN A 168 -10.77 -19.31 12.56
N TRP A 169 -11.36 -18.12 12.58
CA TRP A 169 -10.69 -16.86 12.31
C TRP A 169 -10.65 -15.98 13.56
N GLY A 170 -9.59 -15.19 13.69
CA GLY A 170 -9.41 -14.29 14.83
C GLY A 170 -8.74 -12.98 14.43
N PRO A 171 -8.96 -11.89 15.20
CA PRO A 171 -8.28 -10.63 14.97
C PRO A 171 -6.79 -10.83 15.16
N LEU A 172 -5.99 -10.44 14.17
CA LEU A 172 -4.54 -10.41 14.28
C LEU A 172 -4.15 -9.29 15.27
N ASP A 173 -3.10 -9.54 16.04
CA ASP A 173 -2.58 -8.59 17.01
C ASP A 173 -1.05 -8.68 17.05
N LEU A 174 -0.41 -7.89 16.19
CA LEU A 174 1.05 -7.77 16.11
C LEU A 174 1.52 -6.43 16.69
N LEU A 175 2.76 -6.38 17.19
CA LEU A 175 3.37 -5.14 17.71
C LEU A 175 3.32 -3.99 16.69
N ILE A 176 3.55 -4.29 15.40
CA ILE A 176 3.48 -3.30 14.32
C ILE A 176 2.08 -2.68 14.20
N GLN A 177 1.01 -3.47 14.37
CA GLN A 177 -0.37 -2.98 14.31
C GLN A 177 -0.72 -2.05 15.47
N ARG A 178 -0.05 -2.20 16.62
CA ARG A 178 -0.28 -1.33 17.79
C ARG A 178 0.46 0.01 17.70
N ARG A 179 1.50 0.11 16.88
CA ARG A 179 2.39 1.29 16.84
C ARG A 179 2.30 2.08 15.55
N VAL A 180 1.92 1.44 14.45
CA VAL A 180 1.99 2.05 13.13
C VAL A 180 0.63 2.57 12.68
N THR A 181 0.50 3.89 12.56
CA THR A 181 -0.77 4.56 12.27
C THR A 181 -1.39 4.10 10.95
N ALA A 182 -0.60 3.91 9.89
CA ALA A 182 -1.13 3.38 8.64
C ALA A 182 -1.76 1.99 8.82
N ILE A 183 -1.09 1.10 9.54
CA ILE A 183 -1.57 -0.27 9.75
C ILE A 183 -2.82 -0.29 10.64
N GLN A 184 -2.96 0.66 11.57
CA GLN A 184 -4.15 0.83 12.40
C GLN A 184 -5.41 1.22 11.61
N GLN A 185 -5.26 1.72 10.37
CA GLN A 185 -6.39 2.00 9.48
C GLN A 185 -7.07 0.74 8.96
N LEU A 186 -6.46 -0.43 9.17
CA LEU A 186 -6.95 -1.72 8.72
C LEU A 186 -7.16 -2.65 9.92
N ARG A 187 -8.18 -3.50 9.82
CA ARG A 187 -8.37 -4.66 10.69
C ARG A 187 -7.97 -5.89 9.92
N PHE A 188 -7.16 -6.74 10.53
CA PHE A 188 -6.70 -7.99 9.92
C PHE A 188 -7.20 -9.19 10.71
N PHE A 189 -7.55 -10.26 10.01
CA PHE A 189 -8.04 -11.49 10.61
C PHE A 189 -7.30 -12.68 10.02
N TYR A 190 -6.75 -13.51 10.90
CA TYR A 190 -5.95 -14.69 10.54
C TYR A 190 -6.71 -15.97 10.83
N ASN A 191 -6.39 -17.03 10.07
CA ASN A 191 -6.89 -18.37 10.39
C ASN A 191 -6.09 -18.95 11.57
N ARG A 192 -6.77 -19.25 12.68
CA ARG A 192 -6.15 -19.67 13.94
C ARG A 192 -5.28 -20.92 13.79
N LYS A 193 -5.78 -21.91 13.04
CA LYS A 193 -5.08 -23.17 12.81
C LYS A 193 -3.86 -22.96 11.90
N ALA A 194 -4.00 -22.18 10.83
CA ALA A 194 -2.89 -21.90 9.94
C ALA A 194 -1.77 -21.12 10.65
N PHE A 195 -2.14 -20.12 11.46
CA PHE A 195 -1.18 -19.31 12.22
C PHE A 195 -0.48 -20.05 13.36
N ALA A 196 -1.16 -21.01 14.00
CA ALA A 196 -0.52 -21.89 14.97
C ALA A 196 0.58 -22.75 14.33
N ASN A 197 0.44 -23.08 13.05
CA ASN A 197 1.39 -23.87 12.26
C ASN A 197 2.28 -23.01 11.35
N SER A 198 2.38 -21.70 11.61
CA SER A 198 3.07 -20.76 10.72
C SER A 198 4.57 -20.59 11.05
N GLU A 199 5.17 -21.49 11.83
CA GLU A 199 6.58 -21.39 12.13
C GLU A 199 7.41 -21.68 10.86
N GLY A 200 8.27 -20.73 10.48
CA GLY A 200 9.11 -20.87 9.29
C GLY A 200 8.37 -20.78 7.94
N VAL A 201 7.09 -20.38 7.91
CA VAL A 201 6.34 -20.28 6.64
C VAL A 201 6.76 -19.08 5.81
N SER A 202 6.78 -19.27 4.49
CA SER A 202 7.08 -18.24 3.51
C SER A 202 5.86 -17.39 3.12
N SER A 203 4.68 -17.67 3.69
CA SER A 203 3.43 -16.98 3.33
C SER A 203 2.43 -16.95 4.48
N PHE A 204 1.54 -15.96 4.47
CA PHE A 204 0.42 -15.88 5.40
C PHE A 204 -0.83 -15.33 4.71
N ASP A 205 -1.97 -15.71 5.28
CA ASP A 205 -3.32 -15.39 4.78
C ASP A 205 -4.05 -14.49 5.76
N LEU A 206 -4.61 -13.39 5.25
CA LEU A 206 -5.40 -12.47 6.05
C LEU A 206 -6.68 -12.06 5.32
N TRP A 207 -7.78 -12.02 6.06
CA TRP A 207 -8.90 -11.16 5.70
C TRP A 207 -8.66 -9.76 6.24
N MET A 208 -9.06 -8.73 5.50
CA MET A 208 -8.99 -7.34 5.94
C MET A 208 -10.21 -6.52 5.59
N CYS A 209 -10.45 -5.50 6.41
CA CYS A 209 -11.41 -4.43 6.17
C CYS A 209 -10.86 -3.10 6.73
N ASN A 210 -11.41 -1.97 6.28
CA ASN A 210 -11.05 -0.68 6.87
C ASN A 210 -11.55 -0.58 8.31
N THR A 211 -10.74 0.02 9.19
CA THR A 211 -11.15 0.36 10.56
C THR A 211 -12.24 1.44 10.56
N SER A 212 -12.30 2.30 9.54
CA SER A 212 -13.38 3.29 9.35
C SER A 212 -14.75 2.65 9.06
N GLY A 213 -14.76 1.38 8.63
CA GLY A 213 -15.96 0.69 8.15
C GLY A 213 -16.28 0.98 6.68
N GLU A 214 -15.56 1.87 6.01
CA GLU A 214 -15.74 2.15 4.58
C GLU A 214 -15.32 0.95 3.71
N ALA A 215 -15.99 0.78 2.58
CA ALA A 215 -15.56 -0.17 1.56
C ALA A 215 -14.28 0.30 0.86
N PHE A 216 -13.45 -0.64 0.43
CA PHE A 216 -12.32 -0.35 -0.45
C PHE A 216 -12.84 0.06 -1.83
N THR A 217 -12.33 1.16 -2.36
CA THR A 217 -12.52 1.53 -3.77
C THR A 217 -11.33 1.06 -4.61
N ALA A 218 -11.45 1.09 -5.94
CA ALA A 218 -10.38 0.61 -6.82
C ALA A 218 -9.00 1.29 -6.56
N PRO A 219 -8.89 2.64 -6.37
CA PRO A 219 -7.61 3.25 -5.98
C PRO A 219 -7.02 2.74 -4.67
N ALA A 220 -7.84 2.26 -3.73
CA ALA A 220 -7.34 1.73 -2.46
C ALA A 220 -6.45 0.49 -2.63
N LEU A 221 -6.48 -0.17 -3.80
CA LEU A 221 -5.60 -1.30 -4.11
C LEU A 221 -4.12 -0.97 -3.92
N GLY A 222 -3.70 0.28 -4.16
CA GLY A 222 -2.33 0.71 -3.86
C GLY A 222 -1.97 0.50 -2.38
N PHE A 223 -2.87 0.91 -1.47
CA PHE A 223 -2.68 0.75 -0.03
C PHE A 223 -2.83 -0.70 0.42
N VAL A 224 -3.82 -1.42 -0.12
CA VAL A 224 -4.07 -2.84 0.21
C VAL A 224 -2.83 -3.68 -0.05
N VAL A 225 -2.21 -3.57 -1.23
CA VAL A 225 -1.07 -4.43 -1.59
C VAL A 225 0.23 -4.12 -0.81
N ASP A 226 0.37 -2.92 -0.24
CA ASP A 226 1.54 -2.55 0.58
C ASP A 226 1.26 -2.53 2.09
N SER A 227 0.08 -2.99 2.51
CA SER A 227 -0.31 -3.01 3.92
C SER A 227 0.31 -4.17 4.73
N THR A 228 0.82 -5.20 4.06
CA THR A 228 1.28 -6.45 4.69
C THR A 228 2.73 -6.81 4.35
N ALA A 229 3.45 -6.01 3.57
CA ALA A 229 4.84 -6.30 3.16
C ALA A 229 5.77 -6.56 4.36
N ALA A 230 5.67 -5.73 5.41
CA ALA A 230 6.44 -5.88 6.64
C ALA A 230 6.13 -7.19 7.40
N PHE A 231 4.92 -7.73 7.24
CA PHE A 231 4.47 -8.88 8.03
C PHE A 231 5.26 -10.14 7.68
N ILE A 232 5.84 -10.25 6.48
CA ILE A 232 6.73 -11.37 6.13
C ILE A 232 7.82 -11.54 7.17
N THR A 233 8.49 -10.45 7.54
CA THR A 233 9.57 -10.51 8.55
C THR A 233 8.99 -10.55 9.96
N GLU A 234 7.94 -9.77 10.25
CA GLU A 234 7.35 -9.70 11.59
C GLU A 234 6.72 -11.02 12.06
N MET A 235 6.24 -11.87 11.15
CA MET A 235 5.70 -13.19 11.49
C MET A 235 6.77 -14.19 11.96
N HIS A 236 8.04 -13.97 11.59
CA HIS A 236 9.17 -14.74 12.10
C HIS A 236 9.70 -14.19 13.44
N ARG A 237 9.16 -13.08 13.94
CA ARG A 237 9.58 -12.51 15.22
C ARG A 237 9.18 -13.46 16.36
N PRO A 238 10.05 -13.68 17.36
CA PRO A 238 9.69 -14.44 18.55
C PRO A 238 8.43 -13.85 19.19
N ARG A 239 7.48 -14.68 19.62
CA ARG A 239 6.16 -14.27 20.12
C ARG A 239 6.18 -14.07 21.63
N THR A 240 6.87 -14.96 22.34
CA THR A 240 7.02 -14.93 23.81
C THR A 240 8.43 -14.54 24.25
N GLU A 241 8.65 -14.27 25.54
CA GLU A 241 10.01 -14.04 26.07
C GLU A 241 10.88 -15.29 26.05
N ASP A 242 10.25 -16.47 26.07
CA ASP A 242 10.92 -17.77 26.12
C ASP A 242 11.25 -18.31 24.72
N ASP A 243 10.65 -17.75 23.67
CA ASP A 243 10.94 -18.13 22.28
C ASP A 243 12.39 -17.76 21.92
N PRO A 244 13.15 -18.66 21.26
CA PRO A 244 14.53 -18.37 20.90
C PRO A 244 14.60 -17.20 19.89
N PRO A 245 15.69 -16.40 19.90
CA PRO A 245 15.90 -15.37 18.90
C PRO A 245 15.87 -15.95 17.48
N ALA A 246 15.18 -15.27 16.56
CA ALA A 246 15.13 -15.65 15.16
C ALA A 246 16.33 -15.10 14.38
N ALA A 247 16.58 -15.66 13.19
CA ALA A 247 17.65 -15.23 12.28
C ALA A 247 19.04 -15.17 12.95
N GLY A 248 19.42 -16.22 13.68
CA GLY A 248 20.74 -16.31 14.32
C GLY A 248 20.99 -15.25 15.41
N GLY A 249 19.93 -14.70 16.02
CA GLY A 249 20.03 -13.68 17.06
C GLY A 249 19.74 -12.25 16.59
N ALA A 250 19.69 -12.00 15.27
CA ALA A 250 19.46 -10.66 14.73
C ALA A 250 18.02 -10.16 14.93
N LEU A 251 17.03 -11.07 14.96
CA LEU A 251 15.62 -10.75 15.12
C LEU A 251 15.12 -11.17 16.50
N THR A 252 15.12 -10.22 17.43
CA THR A 252 14.55 -10.37 18.79
C THR A 252 13.16 -9.73 18.85
N ARG A 253 12.46 -9.85 19.98
CA ARG A 253 11.21 -9.10 20.22
C ARG A 253 11.38 -7.58 20.23
N LYS A 254 12.59 -7.09 20.50
CA LYS A 254 12.89 -5.67 20.69
C LYS A 254 13.58 -5.02 19.50
N THR A 255 13.99 -5.79 18.48
CA THR A 255 14.66 -5.25 17.29
C THR A 255 13.71 -4.32 16.52
N GLY A 256 14.02 -3.02 16.48
CA GLY A 256 13.29 -2.03 15.69
C GLY A 256 13.68 -2.10 14.22
N LEU A 257 12.71 -2.41 13.35
CA LEU A 257 12.93 -2.57 11.92
C LEU A 257 12.03 -1.63 11.12
N TRP A 258 12.51 -1.23 9.95
CA TRP A 258 11.74 -0.55 8.92
C TRP A 258 11.99 -1.22 7.57
N TYR A 259 10.94 -1.23 6.74
CA TYR A 259 10.86 -2.03 5.53
C TYR A 259 10.67 -1.14 4.29
N PRO A 260 11.68 -0.35 3.87
CA PRO A 260 11.51 0.50 2.70
C PRO A 260 11.36 -0.34 1.43
N THR A 261 10.25 -0.13 0.74
CA THR A 261 10.01 -0.61 -0.63
C THR A 261 10.86 0.21 -1.59
N LEU A 262 11.57 -0.47 -2.49
CA LEU A 262 12.35 0.15 -3.57
C LEU A 262 11.51 0.25 -4.84
N ALA A 263 10.85 -0.84 -5.20
CA ALA A 263 9.96 -0.93 -6.34
C ALA A 263 8.72 -1.77 -5.99
N MET A 264 7.58 -1.42 -6.58
CA MET A 264 6.30 -2.12 -6.42
C MET A 264 5.58 -2.14 -7.76
N ASN A 265 4.95 -3.26 -8.12
CA ASN A 265 3.98 -3.30 -9.22
C ASN A 265 2.56 -3.59 -8.71
N LEU A 266 1.57 -3.35 -9.55
CA LEU A 266 0.18 -3.74 -9.31
C LEU A 266 -0.39 -4.23 -10.64
N GLU A 267 -1.07 -5.36 -10.62
CA GLU A 267 -1.87 -5.86 -11.74
C GLU A 267 -3.31 -6.04 -11.29
N VAL A 268 -4.23 -5.25 -11.86
CA VAL A 268 -5.65 -5.33 -11.54
C VAL A 268 -6.32 -6.29 -12.50
N LYS A 269 -7.00 -7.30 -11.97
CA LYS A 269 -7.65 -8.36 -12.76
C LYS A 269 -9.14 -8.13 -12.94
N LYS A 270 -9.78 -7.36 -12.06
CA LYS A 270 -11.19 -7.02 -12.18
C LYS A 270 -11.50 -5.64 -11.60
N ALA A 271 -12.56 -5.03 -12.12
CA ALA A 271 -13.13 -3.81 -11.55
C ALA A 271 -13.85 -4.12 -10.23
N PHE A 272 -13.84 -3.15 -9.33
CA PHE A 272 -14.69 -3.20 -8.14
C PHE A 272 -16.13 -2.87 -8.51
N PRO A 273 -17.12 -3.38 -7.75
CA PRO A 273 -18.49 -2.89 -7.85
C PRO A 273 -18.57 -1.40 -7.47
N GLU A 274 -19.64 -0.72 -7.88
CA GLU A 274 -19.82 0.73 -7.65
C GLU A 274 -19.73 1.11 -6.16
N GLY A 275 -20.22 0.25 -5.26
CA GLY A 275 -20.14 0.44 -3.81
C GLY A 275 -18.80 0.05 -3.16
N GLY A 276 -17.83 -0.46 -3.94
CA GLY A 276 -16.57 -0.98 -3.43
C GLY A 276 -16.68 -2.35 -2.75
N GLU A 277 -15.55 -2.85 -2.27
CA GLU A 277 -15.45 -4.14 -1.57
C GLU A 277 -15.26 -3.91 -0.07
N GLN A 278 -16.14 -4.45 0.76
CA GLN A 278 -15.99 -4.30 2.23
C GLN A 278 -14.84 -5.14 2.78
N TRP A 279 -14.61 -6.30 2.16
CA TRP A 279 -13.66 -7.30 2.61
C TRP A 279 -12.77 -7.73 1.46
N LEU A 280 -11.48 -7.80 1.75
CA LEU A 280 -10.51 -8.38 0.84
C LEU A 280 -9.73 -9.46 1.58
N PHE A 281 -9.45 -10.55 0.87
CA PHE A 281 -8.49 -11.53 1.29
C PHE A 281 -7.15 -11.20 0.67
N VAL A 282 -6.08 -11.31 1.46
CA VAL A 282 -4.71 -11.12 1.00
C VAL A 282 -3.84 -12.28 1.44
N ARG A 283 -3.18 -12.91 0.46
CA ARG A 283 -2.01 -13.75 0.72
C ARG A 283 -0.76 -12.97 0.40
N THR A 284 0.14 -12.91 1.36
CA THR A 284 1.46 -12.29 1.17
C THR A 284 2.54 -13.34 1.39
N SER A 285 3.48 -13.41 0.45
CA SER A 285 4.54 -14.42 0.41
C SER A 285 5.91 -13.81 0.13
N SER A 286 6.98 -14.52 0.48
CA SER A 286 8.36 -14.16 0.13
C SER A 286 9.15 -15.41 -0.20
N LYS A 287 9.90 -15.38 -1.30
CA LYS A 287 10.73 -16.51 -1.75
C LYS A 287 12.08 -16.50 -1.05
N GLN A 288 12.64 -15.32 -0.81
CA GLN A 288 13.93 -15.19 -0.16
C GLN A 288 14.08 -13.86 0.60
N VAL A 289 14.49 -13.99 1.86
CA VAL A 289 15.06 -12.89 2.64
C VAL A 289 16.56 -13.15 2.75
N LEU A 290 17.39 -12.33 2.13
CA LEU A 290 18.85 -12.50 2.15
C LEU A 290 19.55 -11.15 2.22
N ASN A 291 20.52 -11.03 3.14
CA ASN A 291 21.34 -9.84 3.32
C ASN A 291 20.53 -8.53 3.44
N GLY A 292 19.39 -8.59 4.10
CA GLY A 292 18.52 -7.43 4.33
C GLY A 292 17.72 -6.98 3.11
N ARG A 293 17.62 -7.80 2.06
CA ARG A 293 16.71 -7.58 0.92
C ARG A 293 15.75 -8.76 0.80
N PHE A 294 14.52 -8.47 0.38
CA PHE A 294 13.50 -9.50 0.20
C PHE A 294 12.50 -9.14 -0.89
N ASP A 295 11.92 -10.18 -1.49
CA ASP A 295 10.75 -10.08 -2.35
C ASP A 295 9.46 -10.17 -1.51
N VAL A 296 8.43 -9.50 -1.98
CA VAL A 296 7.06 -9.65 -1.46
C VAL A 296 6.17 -9.93 -2.65
N GLU A 297 5.39 -11.00 -2.58
CA GLU A 297 4.34 -11.33 -3.54
C GLU A 297 2.99 -11.26 -2.84
N VAL A 298 2.04 -10.54 -3.43
CA VAL A 298 0.73 -10.29 -2.86
C VAL A 298 -0.34 -10.72 -3.83
N ILE A 299 -1.26 -11.55 -3.35
CA ILE A 299 -2.46 -11.98 -4.06
C ILE A 299 -3.66 -11.43 -3.32
N VAL A 300 -4.53 -10.70 -4.02
CA VAL A 300 -5.77 -10.15 -3.48
C VAL A 300 -6.96 -10.89 -4.07
N LEU A 301 -7.84 -11.41 -3.22
CA LEU A 301 -9.12 -12.00 -3.61
C LEU A 301 -10.28 -11.23 -2.95
N ASP A 302 -11.46 -11.29 -3.56
CA ASP A 302 -12.69 -10.78 -2.94
C ASP A 302 -13.38 -11.85 -2.06
N MET A 303 -14.57 -11.54 -1.55
CA MET A 303 -15.39 -12.48 -0.76
C MET A 303 -15.84 -13.73 -1.52
N ALA A 304 -15.98 -13.65 -2.84
CA ALA A 304 -16.33 -14.79 -3.69
C ALA A 304 -15.12 -15.70 -3.98
N GLY A 305 -13.90 -15.25 -3.65
CA GLY A 305 -12.66 -15.95 -3.98
C GLY A 305 -12.13 -15.62 -5.37
N ASP A 306 -12.71 -14.63 -6.04
CA ASP A 306 -12.27 -14.17 -7.36
C ASP A 306 -10.98 -13.36 -7.23
N LEU A 307 -10.08 -13.55 -8.21
CA LEU A 307 -8.83 -12.80 -8.26
C LEU A 307 -9.09 -11.33 -8.55
N VAL A 308 -8.68 -10.48 -7.60
CA VAL A 308 -8.83 -9.03 -7.68
C VAL A 308 -7.58 -8.39 -8.24
N ALA A 309 -6.44 -8.67 -7.62
CA ALA A 309 -5.17 -8.05 -7.98
C ALA A 309 -3.98 -8.92 -7.61
N LEU A 310 -2.86 -8.66 -8.27
CA LEU A 310 -1.54 -9.20 -7.95
C LEU A 310 -0.56 -8.05 -7.74
N SER A 311 0.44 -8.25 -6.87
CA SER A 311 1.53 -7.29 -6.67
C SER A 311 2.82 -8.01 -6.28
N HIS A 312 3.94 -7.41 -6.62
CA HIS A 312 5.29 -7.85 -6.34
C HIS A 312 6.18 -6.65 -5.98
N HIS A 313 6.90 -6.75 -4.86
CA HIS A 313 7.73 -5.70 -4.33
C HIS A 313 9.19 -6.16 -4.28
N VAL A 314 10.10 -5.20 -4.45
CA VAL A 314 11.49 -5.33 -3.99
C VAL A 314 11.64 -4.44 -2.78
N ALA A 315 11.97 -5.02 -1.62
CA ALA A 315 12.03 -4.28 -0.37
C ALA A 315 13.31 -4.61 0.42
N MET A 316 13.64 -3.72 1.35
CA MET A 316 14.79 -3.86 2.24
C MET A 316 14.32 -4.05 3.69
N ILE A 317 15.18 -4.64 4.52
CA ILE A 317 15.04 -4.71 5.98
C ILE A 317 16.18 -3.90 6.57
N VAL A 318 15.84 -2.82 7.28
CA VAL A 318 16.83 -1.92 7.89
C VAL A 318 16.45 -1.56 9.32
N SER A 319 17.38 -1.02 10.11
CA SER A 319 17.04 -0.44 11.42
C SER A 319 15.97 0.64 11.29
N SER A 320 15.02 0.67 12.23
CA SER A 320 14.02 1.72 12.35
C SER A 320 14.62 3.12 12.48
N ASP A 321 15.87 3.27 12.94
CA ASP A 321 16.54 4.57 13.02
C ASP A 321 16.65 5.25 11.66
N ARG A 322 16.73 4.45 10.58
CA ARG A 322 16.72 4.98 9.20
C ARG A 322 15.37 5.55 8.78
N ASN A 323 14.28 5.30 9.50
CA ASN A 323 12.98 5.91 9.23
C ASN A 323 12.97 7.40 9.62
N THR A 324 13.66 7.74 10.72
CA THR A 324 13.69 9.10 11.30
C THR A 324 14.98 9.86 11.03
N ALA A 325 16.06 9.20 10.61
CA ALA A 325 17.37 9.82 10.38
C ALA A 325 17.36 10.93 9.30
N ASN A 326 18.18 11.97 9.56
CA ASN A 326 18.44 13.12 8.69
C ASN A 326 17.19 13.90 8.26
N ARG A 327 16.17 13.97 9.12
CA ARG A 327 15.08 14.92 8.93
C ARG A 327 15.49 16.29 9.44
N GLU A 328 15.78 17.21 8.51
CA GLU A 328 15.45 18.60 8.78
C GLU A 328 13.95 18.66 9.10
N ALA A 329 13.59 19.37 10.17
CA ALA A 329 12.22 19.45 10.67
C ALA A 329 11.33 20.24 9.70
N LEU A 330 11.01 19.65 8.55
CA LEU A 330 9.97 20.14 7.68
C LEU A 330 8.63 19.80 8.34
N ALA A 331 8.11 20.82 9.03
CA ALA A 331 6.76 20.96 9.53
C ALA A 331 6.37 20.19 10.82
N GLY A 332 7.00 20.48 11.96
CA GLY A 332 6.37 20.47 13.31
C GLY A 332 5.61 19.22 13.80
N ILE A 333 5.62 18.10 13.08
CA ILE A 333 4.87 16.89 13.42
C ILE A 333 5.66 16.15 14.50
N LYS A 334 5.05 15.99 15.69
CA LYS A 334 5.54 15.08 16.73
C LYS A 334 5.08 13.67 16.40
N TYR A 335 6.00 12.79 16.05
CA TYR A 335 5.73 11.36 15.90
C TYR A 335 5.63 10.71 17.28
N LYS A 336 4.57 9.92 17.54
CA LYS A 336 4.57 8.99 18.67
C LYS A 336 5.53 7.86 18.30
N MET A 337 6.63 7.72 19.04
CA MET A 337 7.54 6.57 18.94
C MET A 337 6.92 5.33 19.56
#